data_AF-A0A7G2M3X8-F1
#
_entry.id   AF-A0A7G2M3X8-F1
#
_cell.length_a   1.000
_cell.length_b   1.000
_cell.length_c   1.000
_cell.angle_alpha   90.00
_cell.angle_beta   90.00
_cell.angle_gamma   90.00
#
_symmetry.space_group_name_H-M   'P 1'
#
loop_
_entity.id
_entity.type
_entity.pdbx_description
1 polymer ?
#
loop_
_entity_poly.entity_id
_entity_poly.type
_entity_poly.pdbx_seq_one_letter_code
_entity_poly.pdbx_strand_id
1 'polypeptide(L)'
;MMIMNKIIKNGRTLLGGLLLGCMAVSCTKDYFLDENNYWIYVPQIKDRSIQDFYVAFHDAAGNHLRTSRFAAADFNQPYVTDGIIRSKLKPGETNVMCFAQLNTIEVTEGQPLADSWLALPVVDKKAGIYAPGKLDCRMLQKVAEVLPIGHAGARVADTVDIKEDLVYLGTLVLKFKKLPKVVDRVEVIYSGLATRMSFSGSFTTFTPGDRVKASYLPLHQSDNEEFKDSFLPSSGTLLEGVAPERPPLGLEVFFYSGEDQVGYFTEKNLSENCPVTDGNGEPLPKPWFLEPRHTVSFCFEGFTMVSVQLVGWEDIGQGETTPV
;
A
#
# COMPACT_ATOMS: atom_id res chain seq x y z
N MET A 1 56.55 -24.13 45.10
CA MET A 1 55.28 -24.88 44.88
C MET A 1 54.02 -24.00 44.87
N MET A 2 54.03 -22.80 45.47
CA MET A 2 52.82 -21.96 45.65
C MET A 2 52.43 -21.09 44.41
N ILE A 3 53.38 -20.77 43.53
CA ILE A 3 53.17 -19.91 42.36
C ILE A 3 52.51 -20.67 41.19
N MET A 4 52.89 -21.94 40.98
CA MET A 4 52.37 -22.76 39.89
C MET A 4 50.88 -23.09 40.04
N ASN A 5 50.41 -23.30 41.28
CA ASN A 5 48.99 -23.50 41.57
C ASN A 5 48.13 -22.26 41.30
N LYS A 6 48.68 -21.04 41.42
CA LYS A 6 47.96 -19.79 41.19
C LYS A 6 47.76 -19.51 39.70
N ILE A 7 48.75 -19.85 38.87
CA ILE A 7 48.69 -19.73 37.41
C ILE A 7 47.68 -20.73 36.81
N ILE A 8 47.68 -21.97 37.30
CA ILE A 8 46.73 -23.01 36.85
C ILE A 8 45.29 -22.67 37.26
N LYS A 9 45.07 -22.11 38.46
CA LYS A 9 43.74 -21.68 38.91
C LYS A 9 43.20 -20.52 38.06
N ASN A 10 44.04 -19.52 37.80
CA ASN A 10 43.65 -18.34 37.01
C ASN A 10 43.36 -18.70 35.54
N GLY A 11 44.15 -19.59 34.94
CA GLY A 11 43.91 -20.08 33.57
C GLY A 11 42.60 -20.87 33.42
N ARG A 12 42.23 -21.66 34.44
CA ARG A 12 40.95 -22.39 34.48
C ARG A 12 39.73 -21.47 34.62
N THR A 13 39.82 -20.39 35.42
CA THR A 13 38.76 -19.38 35.51
C THR A 13 38.65 -18.53 34.25
N LEU A 14 39.76 -18.23 33.57
CA LEU A 14 39.74 -17.47 32.31
C LEU A 14 39.14 -18.31 31.17
N LEU A 15 39.53 -19.59 31.06
CA LEU A 15 38.99 -20.52 30.06
C LEU A 15 37.52 -20.87 30.35
N GLY A 16 37.17 -21.06 31.63
CA GLY A 16 35.78 -21.27 32.07
C GLY A 16 34.89 -20.04 31.82
N GLY A 17 35.40 -18.83 32.08
CA GLY A 17 34.70 -17.59 31.78
C GLY A 17 34.54 -17.34 30.27
N LEU A 18 35.53 -17.69 29.47
CA LEU A 18 35.47 -17.62 28.01
C LEU A 18 34.47 -18.65 27.44
N LEU A 19 34.46 -19.88 27.95
CA LEU A 19 33.51 -20.93 27.55
C LEU A 19 32.08 -20.60 27.97
N LEU A 20 31.85 -20.07 29.18
CA LEU A 20 30.54 -19.57 29.62
C LEU A 20 30.09 -18.35 28.82
N GLY A 21 31.01 -17.45 28.45
CA GLY A 21 30.72 -16.34 27.54
C GLY A 21 30.33 -16.81 26.14
N CYS A 22 31.07 -17.77 25.57
CA CYS A 22 30.74 -18.38 24.28
C CYS A 22 29.41 -19.15 24.32
N MET A 23 29.10 -19.85 25.42
CA MET A 23 27.81 -20.54 25.58
C MET A 23 26.65 -19.55 25.78
N ALA A 24 26.82 -18.45 26.50
CA ALA A 24 25.77 -17.43 26.65
C ALA A 24 25.48 -16.69 25.32
N VAL A 25 26.51 -16.45 24.49
CA VAL A 25 26.34 -15.84 23.16
C VAL A 25 25.81 -16.85 22.14
N SER A 26 26.14 -18.15 22.27
CA SER A 26 25.58 -19.22 21.44
C SER A 26 24.11 -19.52 21.80
N CYS A 27 23.75 -19.56 23.08
CA CYS A 27 22.39 -19.85 23.56
C CYS A 27 21.40 -18.71 23.32
N THR A 28 21.85 -17.53 22.88
CA THR A 28 20.94 -16.42 22.51
C THR A 28 20.81 -16.24 21.00
N LYS A 29 21.77 -16.74 20.20
CA LYS A 29 21.69 -16.73 18.73
C LYS A 29 21.07 -17.98 18.13
N ASP A 30 21.28 -19.16 18.72
CA ASP A 30 20.75 -20.42 18.16
C ASP A 30 19.28 -20.69 18.55
N TYR A 31 18.85 -20.23 19.74
CA TYR A 31 17.52 -20.53 20.32
C TYR A 31 16.32 -19.95 19.56
N PHE A 32 16.55 -19.11 18.55
CA PHE A 32 15.49 -18.54 17.72
C PHE A 32 15.49 -19.10 16.29
N LEU A 33 16.56 -19.77 15.86
CA LEU A 33 16.67 -20.28 14.48
C LEU A 33 16.03 -21.66 14.31
N ASP A 34 15.88 -22.41 15.39
CA ASP A 34 15.25 -23.72 15.45
C ASP A 34 13.74 -23.67 15.77
N GLU A 35 13.23 -22.56 16.29
CA GLU A 35 11.79 -22.42 16.59
C GLU A 35 10.94 -21.89 15.44
N ASN A 36 11.56 -21.41 14.36
CA ASN A 36 10.87 -20.84 13.18
C ASN A 36 10.88 -21.84 12.01
N ASN A 37 9.77 -21.90 11.29
CA ASN A 37 9.56 -22.81 10.16
C ASN A 37 9.09 -22.13 8.87
N TYR A 38 8.98 -20.80 8.88
CA TYR A 38 8.75 -20.03 7.67
C TYR A 38 9.56 -18.75 7.67
N TRP A 39 10.36 -18.56 6.62
CA TRP A 39 11.34 -17.49 6.48
C TRP A 39 11.03 -16.75 5.19
N ILE A 40 10.86 -15.44 5.25
CA ILE A 40 10.69 -14.60 4.07
C ILE A 40 11.92 -13.70 3.94
N TYR A 41 12.54 -13.71 2.77
CA TYR A 41 13.55 -12.73 2.40
C TYR A 41 12.91 -11.59 1.59
N VAL A 42 13.06 -10.36 2.08
CA VAL A 42 12.60 -9.13 1.43
C VAL A 42 13.82 -8.29 1.06
N PRO A 43 14.26 -8.29 -0.22
CA PRO A 43 15.44 -7.53 -0.65
C PRO A 43 15.35 -6.04 -0.29
N GLN A 44 14.17 -5.44 -0.42
CA GLN A 44 13.95 -4.02 -0.18
C GLN A 44 14.17 -3.61 1.29
N ILE A 45 13.95 -4.52 2.24
CA ILE A 45 14.30 -4.27 3.65
C ILE A 45 15.82 -4.17 3.79
N LYS A 46 16.55 -5.14 3.22
CA LYS A 46 18.01 -5.17 3.26
C LYS A 46 18.64 -3.93 2.61
N ASP A 47 18.13 -3.56 1.44
CA ASP A 47 18.63 -2.44 0.64
C ASP A 47 18.13 -1.08 1.11
N ARG A 48 17.22 -1.04 2.09
CA ARG A 48 16.61 0.18 2.66
C ARG A 48 15.86 1.01 1.62
N SER A 49 15.25 0.35 0.63
CA SER A 49 14.47 1.00 -0.43
C SER A 49 12.98 1.11 -0.12
N ILE A 50 12.53 0.59 1.02
CA ILE A 50 11.19 0.81 1.58
C ILE A 50 11.26 1.42 2.98
N GLN A 51 10.22 2.16 3.37
CA GLN A 51 10.17 2.84 4.69
C GLN A 51 9.38 2.07 5.75
N ASP A 52 8.55 1.12 5.33
CA ASP A 52 7.81 0.22 6.21
C ASP A 52 7.52 -1.09 5.47
N PHE A 53 7.20 -2.12 6.25
CA PHE A 53 6.79 -3.41 5.73
C PHE A 53 5.79 -4.05 6.69
N TYR A 54 4.72 -4.61 6.14
CA TYR A 54 3.71 -5.38 6.86
C TYR A 54 3.55 -6.73 6.19
N VAL A 55 3.48 -7.79 6.98
CA VAL A 55 3.12 -9.12 6.51
C VAL A 55 2.06 -9.73 7.40
N ALA A 56 1.06 -10.36 6.79
CA ALA A 56 0.07 -11.19 7.46
C ALA A 56 0.05 -12.60 6.87
N PHE A 57 -0.20 -13.56 7.75
CA PHE A 57 -0.28 -14.97 7.45
C PHE A 57 -1.67 -15.47 7.84
N HIS A 58 -2.32 -16.19 6.92
CA HIS A 58 -3.60 -16.85 7.15
C HIS A 58 -3.52 -18.30 6.66
N ASP A 59 -4.20 -19.22 7.35
CA ASP A 59 -4.25 -20.61 6.88
C ASP A 59 -5.12 -20.77 5.62
N ALA A 60 -5.17 -21.98 5.05
CA ALA A 60 -6.02 -22.31 3.90
C ALA A 60 -7.53 -22.03 4.12
N ALA A 61 -8.01 -22.05 5.36
CA ALA A 61 -9.39 -21.70 5.70
C ALA A 61 -9.58 -20.18 5.91
N GLY A 62 -8.52 -19.38 5.77
CA GLY A 62 -8.52 -17.95 5.97
C GLY A 62 -8.44 -17.52 7.44
N ASN A 63 -8.18 -18.44 8.38
CA ASN A 63 -8.00 -18.05 9.78
C ASN A 63 -6.68 -17.32 9.95
N HIS A 64 -6.69 -16.29 10.79
CA HIS A 64 -5.49 -15.55 11.12
C HIS A 64 -4.46 -16.43 11.83
N LEU A 65 -3.22 -16.45 11.34
CA LEU A 65 -2.10 -17.13 12.00
C LEU A 65 -1.21 -16.13 12.73
N ARG A 66 -0.74 -15.10 12.03
CA ARG A 66 0.20 -14.11 12.56
C ARG A 66 0.27 -12.86 11.70
N THR A 67 0.55 -11.71 12.31
CA THR A 67 1.00 -10.49 11.61
C THR A 67 2.39 -10.10 12.08
N SER A 68 3.10 -9.33 11.27
CA SER A 68 4.32 -8.62 11.68
C SER A 68 4.41 -7.29 10.93
N ARG A 69 4.75 -6.24 11.67
CA ARG A 69 4.87 -4.88 11.15
C ARG A 69 6.24 -4.34 11.52
N PHE A 70 6.87 -3.68 10.55
CA PHE A 70 8.19 -3.12 10.67
C PHE A 70 8.16 -1.69 10.13
N ALA A 71 8.68 -0.75 10.90
CA ALA A 71 8.97 0.61 10.47
C ALA A 71 10.44 0.74 10.05
N ALA A 72 10.81 1.84 9.40
CA ALA A 72 12.18 2.09 8.95
C ALA A 72 13.25 1.92 10.06
N ALA A 73 12.90 2.28 11.30
CA ALA A 73 13.80 2.13 12.46
C ALA A 73 14.08 0.65 12.80
N ASP A 74 13.12 -0.25 12.54
CA ASP A 74 13.25 -1.69 12.81
C ASP A 74 14.24 -2.35 11.84
N PHE A 75 14.40 -1.83 10.63
CA PHE A 75 15.29 -2.42 9.63
C PHE A 75 16.75 -2.44 10.07
N ASN A 76 17.15 -1.58 10.99
CA ASN A 76 18.49 -1.56 11.56
C ASN A 76 18.69 -2.54 12.73
N GLN A 77 17.65 -3.28 13.11
CA GLN A 77 17.72 -4.23 14.21
C GLN A 77 18.33 -5.57 13.75
N PRO A 78 19.15 -6.23 14.59
CA PRO A 78 19.85 -7.46 14.21
C PRO A 78 18.96 -8.62 13.72
N TYR A 79 17.67 -8.63 14.10
CA TYR A 79 16.74 -9.71 13.76
C TYR A 79 16.11 -9.59 12.35
N VAL A 80 16.26 -8.45 11.67
CA VAL A 80 15.70 -8.21 10.33
C VAL A 80 16.64 -7.43 9.40
N THR A 81 17.83 -7.02 9.87
CA THR A 81 18.78 -6.23 9.07
C THR A 81 19.30 -6.94 7.83
N ASP A 82 19.22 -8.27 7.76
CA ASP A 82 19.56 -9.08 6.61
C ASP A 82 18.41 -9.18 5.59
N GLY A 83 17.28 -8.53 5.86
CA GLY A 83 16.05 -8.61 5.08
C GLY A 83 15.25 -9.88 5.31
N ILE A 84 15.62 -10.74 6.28
CA ILE A 84 14.92 -11.99 6.53
C ILE A 84 13.97 -11.85 7.72
N ILE A 85 12.68 -12.07 7.48
CA ILE A 85 11.64 -12.17 8.50
C ILE A 85 11.44 -13.64 8.84
N ARG A 86 11.49 -13.96 10.14
CA ARG A 86 11.43 -15.34 10.64
C ARG A 86 10.16 -15.51 11.45
N SER A 87 9.35 -16.49 11.05
CA SER A 87 8.04 -16.75 11.65
C SER A 87 7.89 -18.22 12.04
N LYS A 88 7.23 -18.41 13.18
CA LYS A 88 6.70 -19.71 13.63
C LYS A 88 5.23 -19.78 13.27
N LEU A 89 4.88 -20.67 12.37
CA LEU A 89 3.54 -20.85 11.82
C LEU A 89 3.11 -22.32 11.93
N LYS A 90 1.79 -22.56 11.92
CA LYS A 90 1.24 -23.90 11.81
C LYS A 90 1.60 -24.48 10.42
N PRO A 91 2.04 -25.74 10.31
CA PRO A 91 2.32 -26.34 9.00
C PRO A 91 1.08 -26.48 8.12
N GLY A 92 1.30 -26.43 6.81
CA GLY A 92 0.30 -26.50 5.74
C GLY A 92 0.27 -25.24 4.87
N GLU A 93 -0.67 -25.23 3.94
CA GLU A 93 -0.89 -24.12 3.03
C GLU A 93 -1.24 -22.83 3.78
N THR A 94 -0.53 -21.76 3.44
CA THR A 94 -0.61 -20.45 4.07
C THR A 94 -0.72 -19.36 3.02
N ASN A 95 -1.74 -18.51 3.16
CA ASN A 95 -1.87 -17.25 2.44
C ASN A 95 -0.95 -16.20 3.07
N VAL A 96 -0.11 -15.58 2.27
CA VAL A 96 0.89 -14.59 2.67
C VAL A 96 0.58 -13.27 2.00
N MET A 97 0.24 -12.25 2.80
CA MET A 97 -0.11 -10.91 2.34
C MET A 97 0.96 -9.93 2.79
N CYS A 98 1.67 -9.36 1.84
CA CYS A 98 2.77 -8.44 2.10
C CYS A 98 2.45 -7.05 1.55
N PHE A 99 2.69 -6.02 2.36
CA PHE A 99 2.52 -4.62 1.98
C PHE A 99 3.76 -3.83 2.39
N ALA A 100 4.10 -2.83 1.59
CA ALA A 100 5.13 -1.85 1.93
C ALA A 100 4.64 -0.46 1.55
N GLN A 101 5.26 0.57 2.11
CA GLN A 101 4.93 1.97 1.84
C GLN A 101 3.47 2.30 2.23
N LEU A 102 3.05 1.81 3.40
CA LEU A 102 1.68 2.01 3.89
C LEU A 102 1.40 3.48 4.25
N ASN A 103 2.40 4.23 4.72
CA ASN A 103 2.26 5.65 5.07
C ASN A 103 1.05 5.92 6.00
N THR A 104 0.02 6.54 5.45
CA THR A 104 -1.23 6.96 6.13
C THR A 104 -2.36 5.94 5.97
N ILE A 105 -2.12 4.82 5.29
CA ILE A 105 -3.10 3.74 5.12
C ILE A 105 -3.29 2.99 6.44
N GLU A 106 -4.54 2.81 6.82
CA GLU A 106 -4.93 1.98 7.95
C GLU A 106 -4.94 0.51 7.53
N VAL A 107 -4.51 -0.37 8.42
CA VAL A 107 -4.45 -1.82 8.19
C VAL A 107 -5.15 -2.53 9.35
N THR A 108 -6.03 -3.47 9.06
CA THR A 108 -6.60 -4.35 10.09
C THR A 108 -5.58 -5.38 10.54
N GLU A 109 -5.37 -5.47 11.85
CA GLU A 109 -4.45 -6.43 12.45
C GLU A 109 -5.23 -7.59 13.10
N GLY A 110 -4.71 -8.81 12.95
CA GLY A 110 -5.19 -9.99 13.67
C GLY A 110 -6.55 -10.55 13.23
N GLN A 111 -7.11 -10.09 12.11
CA GLN A 111 -8.42 -10.53 11.62
C GLN A 111 -8.31 -11.73 10.68
N PRO A 112 -9.38 -12.56 10.55
CA PRO A 112 -9.50 -13.51 9.46
C PRO A 112 -9.31 -12.85 8.10
N LEU A 113 -8.92 -13.63 7.08
CA LEU A 113 -8.61 -13.12 5.75
C LEU A 113 -9.80 -12.39 5.12
N ALA A 114 -11.01 -12.92 5.32
CA ALA A 114 -12.26 -12.34 4.82
C ALA A 114 -12.57 -10.95 5.41
N ASP A 115 -12.07 -10.67 6.62
CA ASP A 115 -12.32 -9.43 7.35
C ASP A 115 -11.12 -8.47 7.30
N SER A 116 -10.02 -8.89 6.64
CA SER A 116 -8.78 -8.12 6.59
C SER A 116 -8.75 -7.14 5.41
N TRP A 117 -8.35 -5.91 5.66
CA TRP A 117 -8.29 -4.84 4.66
C TRP A 117 -7.21 -3.77 4.95
N LEU A 118 -6.88 -3.03 3.89
CA LEU A 118 -6.23 -1.71 3.91
C LEU A 118 -7.29 -0.63 3.65
N ALA A 119 -7.26 0.51 4.33
CA ALA A 119 -8.17 1.62 4.04
C ALA A 119 -7.50 2.98 4.06
N LEU A 120 -8.08 3.88 3.26
CA LEU A 120 -7.75 5.29 3.27
C LEU A 120 -8.01 5.91 4.66
N PRO A 121 -7.26 6.95 5.04
CA PRO A 121 -7.50 7.66 6.29
C PRO A 121 -8.87 8.35 6.27
N VAL A 122 -9.61 8.20 7.37
CA VAL A 122 -10.95 8.79 7.53
C VAL A 122 -10.84 10.27 7.87
N VAL A 123 -11.59 11.10 7.14
CA VAL A 123 -11.74 12.55 7.41
C VAL A 123 -13.02 12.81 8.20
N ASP A 124 -14.14 12.25 7.74
CA ASP A 124 -15.43 12.30 8.44
C ASP A 124 -16.11 10.94 8.36
N LYS A 125 -16.09 10.22 9.49
CA LYS A 125 -16.66 8.89 9.61
C LYS A 125 -18.19 8.87 9.44
N LYS A 126 -18.89 9.94 9.85
CA LYS A 126 -20.35 9.99 9.76
C LYS A 126 -20.81 10.24 8.33
N ALA A 127 -20.07 11.09 7.62
CA ALA A 127 -20.33 11.41 6.23
C ALA A 127 -19.70 10.42 5.23
N GLY A 128 -18.87 9.47 5.70
CA GLY A 128 -18.18 8.51 4.82
C GLY A 128 -17.10 9.16 3.96
N ILE A 129 -16.43 10.19 4.48
CA ILE A 129 -15.41 10.95 3.75
C ILE A 129 -14.01 10.48 4.15
N TYR A 130 -13.21 10.14 3.15
CA TYR A 130 -11.83 9.67 3.27
C TYR A 130 -10.88 10.64 2.56
N ALA A 131 -9.61 10.69 2.95
CA ALA A 131 -8.59 11.44 2.22
C ALA A 131 -7.84 10.50 1.25
N PRO A 132 -7.31 11.01 0.12
CA PRO A 132 -6.58 10.18 -0.85
C PRO A 132 -5.39 9.43 -0.25
N GLY A 133 -4.83 9.87 0.88
CA GLY A 133 -3.64 9.25 1.48
C GLY A 133 -2.37 9.57 0.70
N LYS A 134 -1.21 9.43 1.34
CA LYS A 134 0.07 9.42 0.60
C LYS A 134 0.30 8.01 0.10
N LEU A 135 -0.12 7.75 -1.13
CA LEU A 135 -0.17 6.40 -1.67
C LEU A 135 1.03 6.13 -2.59
N ASP A 136 1.98 5.37 -2.08
CA ASP A 136 2.95 4.57 -2.86
C ASP A 136 2.92 3.10 -2.39
N CYS A 137 1.80 2.69 -1.79
CA CYS A 137 1.56 1.37 -1.24
C CYS A 137 1.82 0.29 -2.31
N ARG A 138 2.73 -0.61 -1.99
CA ARG A 138 3.09 -1.76 -2.82
C ARG A 138 2.53 -3.02 -2.18
N MET A 139 2.07 -3.95 -3.01
CA MET A 139 1.45 -5.18 -2.53
C MET A 139 1.96 -6.41 -3.26
N LEU A 140 2.14 -7.50 -2.50
CA LEU A 140 2.32 -8.83 -3.03
C LEU A 140 1.47 -9.82 -2.24
N GLN A 141 0.76 -10.69 -2.95
CA GLN A 141 -0.01 -11.79 -2.38
C GLN A 141 0.52 -13.10 -2.93
N LYS A 142 0.65 -14.12 -2.09
CA LYS A 142 0.99 -15.46 -2.53
C LYS A 142 0.45 -16.54 -1.61
N VAL A 143 0.43 -17.76 -2.12
CA VAL A 143 0.23 -18.97 -1.35
C VAL A 143 1.59 -19.65 -1.16
N ALA A 144 1.88 -20.10 0.05
CA ALA A 144 3.10 -20.81 0.40
C ALA A 144 2.78 -22.08 1.20
N GLU A 145 3.56 -23.14 0.98
CA GLU A 145 3.48 -24.36 1.78
C GLU A 145 4.43 -24.25 2.98
N VAL A 146 3.89 -24.21 4.20
CA VAL A 146 4.68 -24.13 5.42
C VAL A 146 4.98 -25.53 5.95
N LEU A 147 6.26 -25.87 6.04
CA LEU A 147 6.71 -27.19 6.50
C LEU A 147 6.83 -27.25 8.03
N PRO A 148 6.80 -28.44 8.65
CA PRO A 148 7.03 -28.60 10.08
C PRO A 148 8.41 -28.10 10.54
N ILE A 149 8.50 -27.64 11.79
CA ILE A 149 9.77 -27.32 12.44
C ILE A 149 10.68 -28.56 12.39
N GLY A 150 11.94 -28.36 12.01
CA GLY A 150 12.94 -29.42 11.84
C GLY A 150 12.97 -30.07 10.45
N HIS A 151 12.02 -29.75 9.57
CA HIS A 151 12.09 -30.17 8.17
C HIS A 151 13.24 -29.46 7.43
N ALA A 152 13.98 -30.18 6.58
CA ALA A 152 15.15 -29.64 5.88
C ALA A 152 14.83 -28.38 5.04
N GLY A 153 13.64 -28.34 4.44
CA GLY A 153 13.14 -27.20 3.66
C GLY A 153 12.59 -26.02 4.48
N ALA A 154 12.34 -26.18 5.79
CA ALA A 154 11.66 -25.14 6.60
C ALA A 154 12.50 -23.88 6.85
N ARG A 155 13.79 -23.92 6.50
CA ARG A 155 14.73 -22.80 6.62
C ARG A 155 15.12 -22.18 5.27
N VAL A 156 14.57 -22.69 4.17
CA VAL A 156 14.76 -22.07 2.86
C VAL A 156 13.90 -20.81 2.84
N ALA A 157 14.55 -19.64 2.71
CA ALA A 157 13.84 -18.38 2.68
C ALA A 157 13.09 -18.22 1.36
N ASP A 158 11.79 -17.96 1.48
CA ASP A 158 10.93 -17.58 0.37
C ASP A 158 11.19 -16.12 0.00
N THR A 159 11.44 -15.82 -1.27
CA THR A 159 11.74 -14.44 -1.68
C THR A 159 10.45 -13.69 -1.97
N VAL A 160 10.23 -12.59 -1.25
CA VAL A 160 9.15 -11.64 -1.49
C VAL A 160 9.77 -10.36 -2.02
N ASP A 161 9.71 -10.20 -3.34
CA ASP A 161 10.27 -9.05 -4.05
C ASP A 161 9.18 -7.98 -4.24
N ILE A 162 9.12 -7.00 -3.33
CA ILE A 162 8.15 -5.89 -3.42
C ILE A 162 8.74 -4.77 -4.28
N LYS A 163 8.68 -4.98 -5.58
CA LYS A 163 9.15 -4.04 -6.59
C LYS A 163 8.31 -2.76 -6.65
N GLU A 164 8.89 -1.72 -7.24
CA GLU A 164 8.27 -0.39 -7.37
C GLU A 164 7.05 -0.36 -8.30
N ASP A 165 6.97 -1.30 -9.23
CA ASP A 165 5.85 -1.44 -10.16
C ASP A 165 4.63 -2.11 -9.53
N LEU A 166 4.74 -2.80 -8.39
CA LEU A 166 3.61 -3.43 -7.66
C LEU A 166 2.67 -2.43 -6.96
N VAL A 167 2.43 -1.29 -7.60
CA VAL A 167 1.53 -0.22 -7.19
C VAL A 167 0.21 -0.38 -7.94
N TYR A 168 -0.88 -0.54 -7.18
CA TYR A 168 -2.24 -0.74 -7.71
C TYR A 168 -3.08 0.54 -7.56
N LEU A 169 -2.48 1.68 -7.86
CA LEU A 169 -3.07 3.00 -7.70
C LEU A 169 -3.34 3.62 -9.06
N GLY A 170 -4.41 4.40 -9.17
CA GLY A 170 -4.62 5.29 -10.30
C GLY A 170 -4.20 6.72 -9.96
N THR A 171 -3.98 7.54 -10.98
CA THR A 171 -3.64 8.96 -10.83
C THR A 171 -4.79 9.81 -11.34
N LEU A 172 -5.19 10.81 -10.56
CA LEU A 172 -6.10 11.86 -11.03
C LEU A 172 -5.34 13.18 -11.12
N VAL A 173 -5.53 13.87 -12.24
CA VAL A 173 -4.93 15.17 -12.52
C VAL A 173 -6.05 16.18 -12.75
N LEU A 174 -5.95 17.33 -12.10
CA LEU A 174 -6.84 18.47 -12.29
C LEU A 174 -6.03 19.60 -12.91
N LYS A 175 -6.40 20.02 -14.13
CA LYS A 175 -5.75 21.12 -14.83
C LYS A 175 -6.72 22.29 -14.92
N PHE A 176 -6.36 23.43 -14.36
CA PHE A 176 -7.16 24.65 -14.41
C PHE A 176 -6.48 25.69 -15.29
N LYS A 177 -7.14 26.08 -16.37
CA LYS A 177 -6.76 27.24 -17.19
C LYS A 177 -7.54 28.46 -16.69
N LYS A 178 -6.84 29.57 -16.47
CA LYS A 178 -7.42 30.84 -16.01
C LYS A 178 -8.26 30.67 -14.73
N LEU A 179 -7.73 29.95 -13.73
CA LEU A 179 -8.37 29.88 -12.43
C LEU A 179 -8.50 31.30 -11.86
N PRO A 180 -9.68 31.76 -11.39
CA PRO A 180 -9.83 33.10 -10.87
C PRO A 180 -8.88 33.34 -9.68
N LYS A 181 -8.14 34.45 -9.69
CA LYS A 181 -7.12 34.78 -8.66
C LYS A 181 -7.67 34.93 -7.24
N VAL A 182 -8.99 35.08 -7.11
CA VAL A 182 -9.68 35.12 -5.81
C VAL A 182 -9.77 33.74 -5.15
N VAL A 183 -9.59 32.65 -5.91
CA VAL A 183 -9.64 31.29 -5.38
C VAL A 183 -8.35 30.98 -4.63
N ASP A 184 -8.42 30.70 -3.33
CA ASP A 184 -7.28 30.30 -2.50
C ASP A 184 -7.33 28.84 -2.05
N ARG A 185 -8.46 28.17 -2.25
CA ARG A 185 -8.64 26.73 -1.96
C ARG A 185 -9.58 26.08 -2.97
N VAL A 186 -9.17 24.92 -3.47
CA VAL A 186 -9.99 24.02 -4.29
C VAL A 186 -10.23 22.74 -3.51
N GLU A 187 -11.49 22.39 -3.27
CA GLU A 187 -11.85 21.10 -2.68
C GLU A 187 -12.53 20.23 -3.70
N VAL A 188 -12.23 18.94 -3.65
CA VAL A 188 -12.73 17.97 -4.63
C VAL A 188 -13.27 16.76 -3.92
N ILE A 189 -14.48 16.36 -4.28
CA ILE A 189 -15.13 15.16 -3.78
C ILE A 189 -15.26 14.18 -4.94
N TYR A 190 -14.59 13.04 -4.81
CA TYR A 190 -14.60 11.95 -5.76
C TYR A 190 -15.56 10.86 -5.30
N SER A 191 -16.42 10.42 -6.21
CA SER A 191 -17.31 9.27 -6.05
C SER A 191 -16.84 8.08 -6.88
N GLY A 192 -17.27 6.88 -6.52
CA GLY A 192 -16.96 5.66 -7.28
C GLY A 192 -15.52 5.15 -7.13
N LEU A 193 -14.65 5.85 -6.40
CA LEU A 193 -13.34 5.35 -5.97
C LEU A 193 -13.49 4.35 -4.82
N ALA A 194 -12.60 3.38 -4.75
CA ALA A 194 -12.46 2.55 -3.57
C ALA A 194 -11.89 3.36 -2.39
N THR A 195 -12.32 3.03 -1.19
CA THR A 195 -11.77 3.58 0.06
C THR A 195 -11.03 2.52 0.86
N ARG A 196 -11.11 1.27 0.42
CA ARG A 196 -10.39 0.14 1.01
C ARG A 196 -10.03 -0.91 -0.04
N MET A 197 -9.09 -1.77 0.33
CA MET A 197 -8.70 -2.96 -0.41
C MET A 197 -8.69 -4.16 0.55
N SER A 198 -9.44 -5.21 0.25
CA SER A 198 -9.36 -6.44 1.02
C SER A 198 -8.01 -7.13 0.81
N PHE A 199 -7.59 -7.94 1.78
CA PHE A 199 -6.41 -8.78 1.62
C PHE A 199 -6.59 -9.85 0.54
N SER A 200 -7.82 -10.14 0.13
CA SER A 200 -8.11 -10.98 -1.05
C SER A 200 -8.01 -10.25 -2.38
N GLY A 201 -7.61 -8.96 -2.39
CA GLY A 201 -7.35 -8.22 -3.62
C GLY A 201 -8.57 -7.54 -4.24
N SER A 202 -9.60 -7.23 -3.45
CA SER A 202 -10.79 -6.50 -3.91
C SER A 202 -10.79 -5.06 -3.43
N PHE A 203 -10.84 -4.11 -4.35
CA PHE A 203 -10.94 -2.68 -4.08
C PHE A 203 -12.41 -2.29 -3.95
N THR A 204 -12.83 -1.84 -2.77
CA THR A 204 -14.25 -1.57 -2.46
C THR A 204 -14.40 -0.36 -1.56
N THR A 205 -15.64 -0.07 -1.19
CA THR A 205 -15.98 0.87 -0.11
C THR A 205 -16.53 0.11 1.11
N PHE A 206 -16.63 0.78 2.26
CA PHE A 206 -17.36 0.24 3.41
C PHE A 206 -18.86 0.43 3.24
N THR A 207 -19.25 1.58 2.68
CA THR A 207 -20.64 1.87 2.33
C THR A 207 -20.75 2.39 0.90
N PRO A 208 -21.89 2.21 0.21
CA PRO A 208 -22.08 2.76 -1.14
C PRO A 208 -21.97 4.30 -1.22
N GLY A 209 -22.10 4.99 -0.09
CA GLY A 209 -22.00 6.45 0.00
C GLY A 209 -20.60 6.99 0.24
N ASP A 210 -19.60 6.12 0.45
CA ASP A 210 -18.24 6.57 0.76
C ASP A 210 -17.67 7.42 -0.41
N ARG A 211 -16.93 8.47 -0.06
CA ARG A 211 -16.30 9.41 -0.99
C ARG A 211 -14.86 9.70 -0.58
N VAL A 212 -14.04 10.11 -1.54
CA VAL A 212 -12.69 10.61 -1.28
C VAL A 212 -12.67 12.12 -1.45
N LYS A 213 -12.18 12.87 -0.46
CA LYS A 213 -12.03 14.33 -0.49
C LYS A 213 -10.55 14.70 -0.58
N ALA A 214 -10.20 15.49 -1.59
CA ALA A 214 -8.91 16.14 -1.73
C ALA A 214 -9.05 17.66 -1.58
N SER A 215 -8.00 18.33 -1.10
CA SER A 215 -7.97 19.78 -0.94
C SER A 215 -6.63 20.32 -1.43
N TYR A 216 -6.69 21.35 -2.26
CA TYR A 216 -5.55 21.93 -2.95
C TYR A 216 -5.50 23.43 -2.71
N LEU A 217 -4.27 23.96 -2.62
CA LEU A 217 -3.99 25.38 -2.47
C LEU A 217 -3.33 25.87 -3.77
N PRO A 218 -4.05 26.62 -4.63
CA PRO A 218 -3.48 27.17 -5.86
C PRO A 218 -2.28 28.07 -5.58
N LEU A 219 -1.23 27.94 -6.39
CA LEU A 219 -0.01 28.74 -6.21
C LEU A 219 -0.05 30.08 -6.95
N HIS A 220 -0.92 30.19 -7.96
CA HIS A 220 -1.06 31.34 -8.86
C HIS A 220 0.25 31.78 -9.52
N GLN A 221 1.15 30.82 -9.78
CA GLN A 221 2.44 31.07 -10.40
C GLN A 221 2.33 31.23 -11.92
N SER A 222 1.25 30.72 -12.52
CA SER A 222 0.94 30.88 -13.94
C SER A 222 -0.57 30.92 -14.14
N ASP A 223 -1.01 31.23 -15.38
CA ASP A 223 -2.43 31.14 -15.74
C ASP A 223 -2.95 29.68 -15.77
N ASN A 224 -2.05 28.69 -15.66
CA ASN A 224 -2.39 27.28 -15.57
C ASN A 224 -1.96 26.71 -14.21
N GLU A 225 -2.90 26.09 -13.50
CA GLU A 225 -2.64 25.34 -12.28
C GLU A 225 -2.85 23.86 -12.54
N GLU A 226 -2.00 23.00 -11.98
CA GLU A 226 -2.11 21.55 -12.09
C GLU A 226 -1.98 20.92 -10.69
N PHE A 227 -2.96 20.08 -10.34
CA PHE A 227 -2.90 19.25 -9.14
C PHE A 227 -2.92 17.79 -9.56
N LYS A 228 -2.07 16.97 -8.93
CA LYS A 228 -1.91 15.56 -9.25
C LYS A 228 -1.79 14.77 -7.96
N ASP A 229 -2.64 13.77 -7.81
CA ASP A 229 -2.64 12.86 -6.67
C ASP A 229 -2.89 11.41 -7.12
N SER A 230 -2.46 10.48 -6.28
CA SER A 230 -2.70 9.04 -6.44
C SER A 230 -3.86 8.60 -5.56
N PHE A 231 -4.67 7.70 -6.09
CA PHE A 231 -5.90 7.21 -5.47
C PHE A 231 -5.97 5.70 -5.59
N LEU A 232 -6.71 5.06 -4.68
CA LEU A 232 -7.19 3.72 -4.94
C LEU A 232 -8.08 3.74 -6.20
N PRO A 233 -8.06 2.66 -7.02
CA PRO A 233 -8.84 2.58 -8.25
C PRO A 233 -10.34 2.61 -7.97
N SER A 234 -11.14 2.64 -9.04
CA SER A 234 -12.60 2.57 -8.93
C SER A 234 -13.04 1.35 -8.12
N SER A 235 -14.06 1.53 -7.27
CA SER A 235 -14.65 0.47 -6.48
C SER A 235 -15.17 -0.66 -7.38
N GLY A 236 -14.96 -1.90 -6.96
CA GLY A 236 -15.19 -3.11 -7.75
C GLY A 236 -14.03 -3.52 -8.65
N THR A 237 -12.89 -2.81 -8.61
CA THR A 237 -11.64 -3.30 -9.22
C THR A 237 -11.10 -4.48 -8.42
N LEU A 238 -10.53 -5.48 -9.11
CA LEU A 238 -9.89 -6.64 -8.50
C LEU A 238 -8.42 -6.67 -8.93
N LEU A 239 -7.57 -7.39 -8.19
CA LEU A 239 -6.20 -7.65 -8.66
C LEU A 239 -6.18 -8.46 -9.95
N GLU A 240 -7.15 -9.35 -10.10
CA GLU A 240 -7.36 -10.16 -11.29
C GLU A 240 -8.73 -9.82 -11.89
N GLY A 241 -8.76 -8.75 -12.69
CA GLY A 241 -9.93 -8.33 -13.45
C GLY A 241 -10.81 -7.31 -12.73
N VAL A 242 -12.10 -7.34 -13.03
CA VAL A 242 -13.07 -6.34 -12.57
C VAL A 242 -14.40 -6.99 -12.21
N ALA A 243 -15.08 -6.44 -11.21
CA ALA A 243 -16.43 -6.86 -10.86
C ALA A 243 -17.43 -6.55 -11.99
N PRO A 244 -18.51 -7.32 -12.13
CA PRO A 244 -19.51 -7.13 -13.20
C PRO A 244 -20.20 -5.76 -13.15
N GLU A 245 -20.43 -5.25 -11.95
CA GLU A 245 -21.03 -3.94 -11.71
C GLU A 245 -20.05 -3.10 -10.90
N ARG A 246 -19.75 -1.89 -11.40
CA ARG A 246 -18.87 -0.93 -10.73
C ARG A 246 -19.50 0.46 -10.75
N PRO A 247 -19.49 1.20 -9.63
CA PRO A 247 -19.90 2.59 -9.64
C PRO A 247 -18.93 3.41 -10.51
N PRO A 248 -19.45 4.26 -11.41
CA PRO A 248 -18.60 5.10 -12.23
C PRO A 248 -17.86 6.12 -11.36
N LEU A 249 -16.65 6.49 -11.77
CA LEU A 249 -15.93 7.58 -11.12
C LEU A 249 -16.72 8.88 -11.36
N GLY A 250 -16.94 9.66 -10.30
CA GLY A 250 -17.54 10.98 -10.44
C GLY A 250 -16.80 12.05 -9.67
N LEU A 251 -17.09 13.30 -10.03
CA LEU A 251 -16.33 14.46 -9.60
C LEU A 251 -17.23 15.66 -9.25
N GLU A 252 -17.04 16.20 -8.05
CA GLU A 252 -17.58 17.50 -7.61
C GLU A 252 -16.42 18.39 -7.17
N VAL A 253 -16.39 19.64 -7.63
CA VAL A 253 -15.31 20.60 -7.35
C VAL A 253 -15.90 21.86 -6.74
N PHE A 254 -15.33 22.32 -5.64
CA PHE A 254 -15.74 23.50 -4.89
C PHE A 254 -14.57 24.47 -4.83
N PHE A 255 -14.83 25.75 -5.11
CA PHE A 255 -13.82 26.80 -5.14
C PHE A 255 -14.11 27.81 -4.04
N TYR A 256 -13.10 28.14 -3.24
CA TYR A 256 -13.22 29.02 -2.08
C TYR A 256 -12.27 30.21 -2.16
N SER A 257 -12.70 31.30 -1.52
CA SER A 257 -11.91 32.49 -1.18
C SER A 257 -12.05 32.72 0.32
N GLY A 258 -11.06 32.29 1.09
CA GLY A 258 -11.18 32.14 2.54
C GLY A 258 -12.24 31.10 2.86
N GLU A 259 -13.30 31.51 3.58
CA GLU A 259 -14.42 30.62 3.92
C GLU A 259 -15.59 30.73 2.94
N ASP A 260 -15.58 31.70 2.02
CA ASP A 260 -16.66 31.92 1.07
C ASP A 260 -16.52 31.01 -0.15
N GLN A 261 -17.57 30.26 -0.48
CA GLN A 261 -17.63 29.48 -1.71
C GLN A 261 -17.91 30.42 -2.89
N VAL A 262 -16.94 30.57 -3.80
CA VAL A 262 -17.02 31.48 -4.96
C VAL A 262 -17.36 30.78 -6.27
N GLY A 263 -17.32 29.45 -6.30
CA GLY A 263 -17.67 28.66 -7.47
C GLY A 263 -17.92 27.20 -7.14
N TYR A 264 -18.54 26.48 -8.07
CA TYR A 264 -18.70 25.03 -7.97
C TYR A 264 -18.87 24.39 -9.34
N PHE A 265 -18.49 23.12 -9.42
CA PHE A 265 -18.75 22.23 -10.53
C PHE A 265 -19.35 20.92 -10.00
N THR A 266 -20.35 20.42 -10.72
CA THR A 266 -20.88 19.07 -10.55
C THR A 266 -21.15 18.48 -11.93
N GLU A 267 -21.23 17.16 -12.04
CA GLU A 267 -21.55 16.48 -13.30
C GLU A 267 -22.90 16.89 -13.90
N LYS A 268 -23.83 17.40 -13.09
CA LYS A 268 -25.11 17.95 -13.57
C LYS A 268 -24.93 19.20 -14.44
N ASN A 269 -23.81 19.90 -14.24
CA ASN A 269 -23.45 21.10 -14.99
C ASN A 269 -22.41 20.80 -16.08
N LEU A 270 -22.14 19.52 -16.34
CA LEU A 270 -21.26 19.12 -17.43
C LEU A 270 -21.93 19.43 -18.76
N SER A 271 -21.23 20.20 -19.60
CA SER A 271 -21.66 20.42 -20.99
C SER A 271 -21.85 19.08 -21.70
N GLU A 272 -22.97 18.92 -22.42
CA GLU A 272 -23.22 17.75 -23.28
C GLU A 272 -22.09 17.55 -24.31
N ASN A 273 -21.38 18.63 -24.66
CA ASN A 273 -20.29 18.66 -25.61
C ASN A 273 -18.89 18.60 -24.97
N CYS A 274 -18.77 18.24 -23.68
CA CYS A 274 -17.45 18.08 -23.06
C CYS A 274 -16.75 16.84 -23.65
N PRO A 275 -15.68 16.99 -24.46
CA PRO A 275 -14.97 15.86 -25.03
C PRO A 275 -14.34 15.00 -23.93
N VAL A 276 -14.47 13.69 -24.11
CA VAL A 276 -13.78 12.67 -23.31
C VAL A 276 -12.94 11.90 -24.29
N THR A 277 -11.61 12.00 -24.18
CA THR A 277 -10.70 11.37 -25.14
C THR A 277 -9.63 10.54 -24.44
N ASP A 278 -9.04 9.59 -25.16
CA ASP A 278 -7.82 8.91 -24.74
C ASP A 278 -6.57 9.81 -24.91
N GLY A 279 -5.38 9.22 -24.74
CA GLY A 279 -4.10 9.89 -24.94
C GLY A 279 -3.82 10.29 -26.40
N ASN A 280 -4.51 9.66 -27.37
CA ASN A 280 -4.39 9.91 -28.80
C ASN A 280 -5.44 10.92 -29.31
N GLY A 281 -6.39 11.32 -28.46
CA GLY A 281 -7.49 12.22 -28.82
C GLY A 281 -8.74 11.51 -29.34
N GLU A 282 -8.79 10.18 -29.28
CA GLU A 282 -9.94 9.38 -29.70
C GLU A 282 -11.05 9.42 -28.64
N PRO A 283 -12.33 9.59 -29.03
CA PRO A 283 -13.44 9.62 -28.08
C PRO A 283 -13.59 8.33 -27.28
N LEU A 284 -13.79 8.44 -25.97
CA LEU A 284 -14.04 7.29 -25.09
C LEU A 284 -15.50 7.24 -24.61
N PRO A 285 -16.10 6.03 -24.54
CA PRO A 285 -17.47 5.86 -24.08
C PRO A 285 -17.59 6.16 -22.59
N LYS A 286 -18.71 6.79 -22.19
CA LYS A 286 -19.12 6.88 -20.79
C LYS A 286 -19.79 5.57 -20.35
N PRO A 287 -19.73 5.18 -19.07
CA PRO A 287 -19.04 5.87 -17.96
C PRO A 287 -17.54 5.57 -17.88
N TRP A 288 -16.79 6.43 -17.18
CA TRP A 288 -15.34 6.27 -16.96
C TRP A 288 -15.03 5.68 -15.58
N PHE A 289 -13.87 5.04 -15.47
CA PHE A 289 -13.35 4.40 -14.26
C PHE A 289 -11.88 4.76 -14.09
N LEU A 290 -11.41 4.80 -12.84
CA LEU A 290 -9.99 4.90 -12.54
C LEU A 290 -9.41 3.49 -12.43
N GLU A 291 -8.68 3.07 -13.45
CA GLU A 291 -7.99 1.78 -13.43
C GLU A 291 -6.59 1.89 -12.77
N PRO A 292 -6.06 0.79 -12.20
CA PRO A 292 -4.70 0.77 -11.67
C PRO A 292 -3.68 1.19 -12.72
N ARG A 293 -2.68 1.98 -12.32
CA ARG A 293 -1.59 2.53 -13.14
C ARG A 293 -2.03 3.50 -14.26
N HIS A 294 -3.32 3.81 -14.37
CA HIS A 294 -3.82 4.76 -15.35
C HIS A 294 -3.84 6.18 -14.79
N THR A 295 -3.80 7.18 -15.69
CA THR A 295 -3.98 8.58 -15.34
C THR A 295 -5.24 9.15 -15.98
N VAL A 296 -6.09 9.80 -15.18
CA VAL A 296 -7.25 10.56 -15.68
C VAL A 296 -7.00 12.03 -15.43
N SER A 297 -7.08 12.85 -16.47
CA SER A 297 -6.89 14.30 -16.41
C SER A 297 -8.21 15.02 -16.69
N PHE A 298 -8.68 15.78 -15.72
CA PHE A 298 -9.83 16.68 -15.85
C PHE A 298 -9.34 18.10 -16.10
N CYS A 299 -9.76 18.69 -17.22
CA CYS A 299 -9.36 20.04 -17.59
C CYS A 299 -10.52 21.02 -17.40
N PHE A 300 -10.22 22.14 -16.78
CA PHE A 300 -11.15 23.22 -16.47
C PHE A 300 -10.68 24.52 -17.11
N GLU A 301 -11.63 25.36 -17.53
CA GLU A 301 -11.40 26.78 -17.80
C GLU A 301 -12.25 27.59 -16.81
N GLY A 302 -11.59 28.33 -15.92
CA GLY A 302 -12.24 28.92 -14.75
C GLY A 302 -12.91 27.86 -13.87
N PHE A 303 -14.24 27.89 -13.79
CA PHE A 303 -15.05 26.93 -13.03
C PHE A 303 -15.72 25.84 -13.89
N THR A 304 -15.50 25.85 -15.20
CA THR A 304 -16.19 24.95 -16.14
C THR A 304 -15.25 23.85 -16.59
N MET A 305 -15.69 22.58 -16.48
CA MET A 305 -14.95 21.46 -17.07
C MET A 305 -15.10 21.49 -18.60
N VAL A 306 -13.96 21.47 -19.30
CA VAL A 306 -13.90 21.61 -20.76
C VAL A 306 -13.41 20.36 -21.47
N SER A 307 -12.72 19.45 -20.78
CA SER A 307 -12.36 18.14 -21.33
C SER A 307 -11.98 17.14 -20.24
N VAL A 308 -12.10 15.86 -20.55
CA VAL A 308 -11.50 14.75 -19.77
C VAL A 308 -10.57 13.97 -20.69
N GLN A 309 -9.34 13.71 -20.23
CA GLN A 309 -8.35 12.96 -20.98
C GLN A 309 -7.87 11.74 -20.18
N LEU A 310 -7.89 10.57 -20.78
CA LEU A 310 -7.38 9.33 -20.21
C LEU A 310 -5.97 9.06 -20.75
N VAL A 311 -4.95 9.26 -19.91
CA VAL A 311 -3.52 9.19 -20.26
C VAL A 311 -2.96 7.86 -19.74
N GLY A 312 -2.47 7.02 -20.66
CA GLY A 312 -1.87 5.72 -20.32
C GLY A 312 -2.86 4.55 -20.30
N TRP A 313 -3.73 4.47 -21.31
CA TRP A 313 -4.63 3.33 -21.54
C TRP A 313 -3.87 2.23 -22.29
N GLU A 314 -2.95 1.56 -21.61
CA GLU A 314 -2.31 0.36 -22.14
C GLU A 314 -3.01 -0.89 -21.60
N ASP A 315 -3.07 -1.95 -22.42
CA ASP A 315 -3.63 -3.24 -22.01
C ASP A 315 -3.02 -3.67 -20.67
N ILE A 316 -3.87 -3.96 -19.69
CA ILE A 316 -3.44 -4.62 -18.46
C ILE A 316 -2.87 -5.98 -18.87
N GLY A 317 -1.55 -6.09 -18.92
CA GLY A 317 -0.90 -7.39 -19.00
C GLY A 317 -1.39 -8.25 -17.84
N GLN A 318 -2.13 -9.32 -18.15
CA GLN A 318 -2.50 -10.33 -17.18
C GLN A 318 -1.23 -10.91 -16.55
N GLY A 319 -1.20 -10.97 -15.22
CA GLY A 319 -0.27 -11.82 -14.48
C GLY A 319 1.19 -11.44 -14.60
N GLU A 320 1.67 -10.60 -13.69
CA GLU A 320 3.00 -10.84 -13.14
C GLU A 320 2.83 -11.59 -11.83
N THR A 321 2.54 -12.88 -11.95
CA THR A 321 2.89 -13.83 -10.90
C THR A 321 4.41 -13.81 -10.78
N THR A 322 4.91 -13.70 -9.55
CA THR A 322 6.31 -14.06 -9.31
C THR A 322 6.42 -15.54 -9.73
N PRO A 323 7.30 -15.92 -10.68
CA PRO A 323 7.53 -17.33 -10.96
C PRO A 323 7.97 -18.02 -9.67
N VAL A 324 7.39 -19.18 -9.42
CA VAL A 324 7.73 -20.09 -8.31
C VAL A 324 9.21 -20.45 -8.33
#